data_AF-A0A920M870-F1
#
_entry.id   AF-A0A920M870-F1
#
_cell.length_a   1.000
_cell.length_b   1.000
_cell.length_c   1.000
_cell.angle_alpha   90.00
_cell.angle_beta   90.00
_cell.angle_gamma   90.00
#
_symmetry.space_group_name_H-M   'P 1'
#
loop_
_entity.id
_entity.type
_entity.pdbx_description
1 polymer ?
#
loop_
_entity_poly.entity_id
_entity_poly.type
_entity_poly.pdbx_seq_one_letter_code
_entity_poly.pdbx_strand_id
1 'polypeptide(L)'
;MKDGKLLIRSNPALVQKSDYLSSLKNVRNGLVIDTDLIGKIHISGSGAGGEATAAGVISDIVRLASESSNHNATSKEDLKYRQISDELFSFLIIVNSSSENINSDVLDMLAEHNISIRNSGLINDGNKSDITCFFETEEITSINLQEFLNDLNNLSINFKTLRIEK
;
A
#
# COMPACT_ATOMS: atom_id res chain seq x y z
N MET A 1 3.22 -10.80 -11.54
CA MET A 1 4.54 -11.48 -11.54
C MET A 1 5.54 -10.54 -12.19
N LYS A 2 6.78 -10.48 -11.69
CA LYS A 2 7.88 -9.75 -12.36
C LYS A 2 9.09 -10.68 -12.39
N ASP A 3 9.71 -10.84 -13.55
CA ASP A 3 10.87 -11.74 -13.74
C ASP A 3 10.62 -13.18 -13.24
N GLY A 4 9.40 -13.69 -13.43
CA GLY A 4 9.00 -15.03 -12.97
C GLY A 4 8.85 -15.16 -11.45
N LYS A 5 8.88 -14.05 -10.69
CA LYS A 5 8.73 -14.05 -9.23
C LYS A 5 7.46 -13.33 -8.78
N LEU A 6 6.89 -13.82 -7.68
CA LEU A 6 5.69 -13.27 -7.05
C LEU A 6 6.05 -12.31 -5.90
N LEU A 7 5.33 -11.21 -5.80
CA LEU A 7 5.35 -10.34 -4.62
C LEU A 7 4.01 -10.49 -3.90
N ILE A 8 4.02 -10.84 -2.62
CA ILE A 8 2.84 -10.92 -1.77
C ILE A 8 3.03 -9.94 -0.60
N ARG A 9 2.04 -9.09 -0.36
CA ARG A 9 2.08 -8.10 0.74
C ARG A 9 0.69 -7.70 1.16
N SER A 10 0.58 -7.18 2.39
CA SER A 10 -0.60 -6.51 2.91
C SER A 10 -0.16 -5.34 3.77
N ASN A 11 -0.68 -4.15 3.48
CA ASN A 11 -0.38 -2.92 4.20
C ASN A 11 -1.47 -1.87 3.93
N PRO A 12 -1.71 -0.93 4.86
CA PRO A 12 -2.44 0.29 4.54
C PRO A 12 -1.74 1.08 3.43
N ALA A 13 -2.51 1.73 2.57
CA ALA A 13 -1.98 2.61 1.54
C ALA A 13 -2.97 3.70 1.14
N LEU A 14 -2.42 4.81 0.65
CA LEU A 14 -3.15 5.82 -0.10
C LEU A 14 -3.34 5.33 -1.54
N VAL A 15 -4.54 5.56 -2.05
CA VAL A 15 -4.92 5.37 -3.44
C VAL A 15 -5.51 6.67 -3.95
N GLN A 16 -5.47 6.92 -5.26
CA GLN A 16 -6.07 8.13 -5.79
C GLN A 16 -7.60 8.07 -5.61
N LYS A 17 -8.22 9.22 -5.35
CA LYS A 17 -9.70 9.29 -5.24
C LYS A 17 -10.42 8.89 -6.54
N SER A 18 -9.74 8.96 -7.67
CA SER A 18 -10.22 8.51 -8.97
C SER A 18 -10.12 6.98 -9.15
N ASP A 19 -9.33 6.29 -8.33
CA ASP A 19 -9.13 4.85 -8.48
C ASP A 19 -10.37 4.06 -8.05
N TYR A 20 -10.63 2.96 -8.76
CA TYR A 20 -11.76 2.08 -8.49
C TYR A 20 -11.82 1.62 -7.03
N LEU A 21 -10.67 1.23 -6.47
CA LEU A 21 -10.58 0.74 -5.10
C LEU A 21 -10.96 1.82 -4.06
N SER A 22 -10.76 3.10 -4.36
CA SER A 22 -11.11 4.20 -3.46
C SER A 22 -12.62 4.37 -3.27
N SER A 23 -13.41 3.92 -4.25
CA SER A 23 -14.88 4.01 -4.26
C SER A 23 -15.55 2.96 -3.37
N LEU A 24 -14.83 1.90 -2.99
CA LEU A 24 -15.34 0.83 -2.14
C LEU A 24 -15.50 1.34 -0.70
N LYS A 25 -16.64 1.05 -0.08
CA LYS A 25 -17.00 1.48 1.28
C LYS A 25 -17.59 0.31 2.07
N ASN A 26 -17.52 0.42 3.39
CA ASN A 26 -18.10 -0.53 4.34
C ASN A 26 -17.60 -1.97 4.08
N VAL A 27 -18.50 -2.94 3.98
CA VAL A 27 -18.21 -4.37 3.79
C VAL A 27 -17.99 -4.77 2.33
N ARG A 28 -17.92 -3.81 1.40
CA ARG A 28 -17.65 -4.11 -0.02
C ARG A 28 -16.16 -4.37 -0.22
N ASN A 29 -15.84 -5.55 -0.74
CA ASN A 29 -14.50 -5.89 -1.19
C ASN A 29 -14.41 -5.68 -2.71
N GLY A 30 -13.19 -5.47 -3.20
CA GLY A 30 -12.93 -5.45 -4.62
C GLY A 30 -11.55 -5.97 -4.96
N LEU A 31 -11.44 -6.44 -6.20
CA LEU A 31 -10.25 -7.02 -6.79
C LEU A 31 -10.01 -6.33 -8.13
N VAL A 32 -8.78 -5.87 -8.33
CA VAL A 32 -8.31 -5.35 -9.62
C VAL A 32 -7.31 -6.36 -10.16
N ILE A 33 -7.56 -6.87 -11.36
CA ILE A 33 -6.65 -7.78 -12.07
C ILE A 33 -6.13 -7.01 -13.28
N ASP A 34 -4.83 -6.72 -13.30
CA ASP A 34 -4.18 -6.10 -14.44
C ASP A 34 -3.61 -7.17 -15.37
N THR A 35 -4.00 -7.12 -16.64
CA THR A 35 -3.64 -8.13 -17.66
C THR A 35 -3.04 -7.44 -18.88
N ASP A 36 -2.15 -8.16 -19.57
CA ASP A 36 -1.47 -7.70 -20.78
C ASP A 36 -2.43 -7.55 -21.98
N LEU A 37 -3.42 -8.43 -22.10
CA LEU A 37 -4.33 -8.46 -23.25
C LEU A 37 -5.67 -7.76 -23.02
N ILE A 38 -6.28 -7.95 -21.85
CA ILE A 38 -7.64 -7.47 -21.54
C ILE A 38 -7.58 -6.13 -20.78
N GLY A 39 -6.39 -5.73 -20.31
CA GLY A 39 -6.20 -4.59 -19.43
C GLY A 39 -6.70 -4.85 -18.01
N LYS A 40 -7.17 -3.79 -17.33
CA LYS A 40 -7.64 -3.86 -15.94
C LYS A 40 -9.08 -4.37 -15.84
N ILE A 41 -9.25 -5.46 -15.11
CA ILE A 41 -10.55 -6.04 -14.76
C ILE A 41 -10.88 -5.68 -13.32
N HIS A 42 -12.06 -5.11 -13.09
CA HIS A 42 -12.54 -4.73 -11.77
C HIS A 42 -13.68 -5.65 -11.33
N ILE A 43 -13.53 -6.28 -10.17
CA ILE A 43 -14.55 -7.13 -9.55
C ILE A 43 -14.86 -6.56 -8.17
N SER A 44 -16.13 -6.40 -7.81
CA SER A 44 -16.51 -6.07 -6.42
C SER A 44 -17.79 -6.76 -5.99
N GLY A 45 -17.92 -6.92 -4.69
CA GLY A 45 -19.09 -7.53 -4.06
C GLY A 45 -19.04 -7.36 -2.55
N SER A 46 -20.09 -7.82 -1.87
CA SER A 46 -20.07 -7.91 -0.41
C SER A 46 -19.07 -8.99 0.00
N GLY A 47 -18.05 -8.60 0.75
CA GLY A 47 -16.98 -9.50 1.20
C GLY A 47 -17.18 -10.09 2.60
N ALA A 48 -18.20 -9.62 3.31
CA ALA A 48 -18.56 -10.08 4.64
C ALA A 48 -20.07 -10.02 4.84
N GLY A 49 -20.58 -10.80 5.81
CA GLY A 49 -22.00 -10.94 6.12
C GLY A 49 -22.51 -12.35 5.86
N GLY A 50 -23.53 -12.78 6.63
CA GLY A 50 -24.01 -14.16 6.61
C GLY A 50 -24.44 -14.63 5.21
N GLU A 51 -25.19 -13.81 4.48
CA GLU A 51 -25.67 -14.14 3.13
C GLU A 51 -24.54 -14.20 2.10
N ALA A 52 -23.60 -13.25 2.14
CA ALA A 52 -22.46 -13.22 1.22
C ALA A 52 -21.56 -14.45 1.41
N THR A 53 -21.28 -14.82 2.66
CA THR A 53 -20.52 -16.02 2.98
C THR A 53 -21.29 -17.29 2.60
N ALA A 54 -22.60 -17.36 2.89
CA ALA A 54 -23.43 -18.50 2.54
C ALA A 54 -23.51 -18.73 1.02
N ALA A 55 -23.59 -17.66 0.22
CA ALA A 55 -23.57 -17.75 -1.24
C ALA A 55 -22.29 -18.41 -1.76
N GLY A 56 -21.12 -18.05 -1.20
CA GLY A 56 -19.85 -18.70 -1.52
C GLY A 56 -19.86 -20.20 -1.22
N VAL A 57 -20.34 -20.59 -0.03
CA VAL A 57 -20.46 -22.00 0.37
C VAL A 57 -21.42 -22.78 -0.53
N ILE A 58 -22.61 -22.23 -0.83
CA ILE A 58 -23.59 -22.87 -1.70
C ILE A 58 -23.03 -23.06 -3.11
N SER A 59 -22.31 -22.06 -3.63
CA SER A 59 -21.65 -22.14 -4.95
C SER A 59 -20.66 -23.31 -5.01
N ASP A 60 -19.84 -23.48 -3.96
CA ASP A 60 -18.91 -24.61 -3.87
C ASP A 60 -19.64 -25.96 -3.79
N ILE A 61 -20.75 -26.06 -3.03
CA ILE A 61 -21.56 -27.27 -2.95
C ILE A 61 -22.14 -27.65 -4.33
N VAL A 62 -22.73 -26.68 -5.04
CA VAL A 62 -23.30 -26.90 -6.37
C VAL A 62 -22.19 -27.34 -7.33
N ARG A 63 -21.03 -26.68 -7.30
CA ARG A 63 -19.87 -27.05 -8.12
C ARG A 63 -19.46 -28.50 -7.88
N LEU A 64 -19.24 -28.89 -6.62
CA LEU A 64 -18.86 -30.25 -6.23
C LEU A 64 -19.92 -31.30 -6.61
N ALA A 65 -21.21 -30.97 -6.55
CA ALA A 65 -22.29 -31.88 -6.93
C ALA A 65 -22.42 -32.02 -8.46
N SER A 66 -22.03 -31.01 -9.23
CA SER A 66 -22.16 -30.98 -10.69
C SER A 66 -20.96 -31.56 -11.45
N GLU A 67 -19.77 -31.62 -10.84
CA GLU A 67 -18.55 -32.13 -11.46
C GLU A 67 -18.32 -33.62 -11.14
N SER A 68 -18.27 -34.48 -12.16
CA SER A 68 -17.94 -35.90 -12.02
C SER A 68 -16.43 -36.11 -11.94
N SER A 69 -15.90 -36.22 -10.72
CA SER A 69 -14.60 -36.79 -10.33
C SER A 69 -13.42 -36.53 -11.29
N ASN A 70 -12.72 -35.40 -11.11
CA ASN A 70 -11.28 -35.25 -11.36
C ASN A 70 -10.79 -33.90 -10.81
N HIS A 71 -10.77 -33.73 -9.49
CA HIS A 71 -10.18 -32.57 -8.83
C HIS A 71 -8.70 -32.82 -8.52
N ASN A 72 -7.89 -32.96 -9.56
CA ASN A 72 -6.44 -32.91 -9.35
C ASN A 72 -6.06 -31.44 -9.23
N ALA A 73 -5.88 -30.95 -8.00
CA ALA A 73 -5.12 -29.74 -7.80
C ALA A 73 -3.73 -30.01 -8.37
N THR A 74 -3.40 -29.37 -9.50
CA THR A 74 -2.05 -29.41 -10.04
C THR A 74 -1.10 -28.97 -8.94
N SER A 75 -0.12 -29.82 -8.64
CA SER A 75 0.92 -29.53 -7.64
C SER A 75 1.49 -28.15 -7.92
N LYS A 76 1.58 -27.31 -6.87
CA LYS A 76 2.17 -25.98 -6.93
C LYS A 76 3.48 -26.04 -7.70
N GLU A 77 3.59 -25.25 -8.76
CA GLU A 77 4.89 -24.89 -9.30
C GLU A 77 5.74 -24.29 -8.17
N ASP A 78 7.06 -24.54 -8.18
CA ASP A 78 8.00 -23.90 -7.26
C ASP A 78 8.08 -22.39 -7.59
N LEU A 79 7.08 -21.64 -7.11
CA LEU A 79 7.00 -20.20 -7.28
C LEU A 79 8.11 -19.55 -6.47
N LYS A 80 8.91 -18.73 -7.15
CA LYS A 80 9.91 -17.89 -6.51
C LYS A 80 9.26 -16.60 -6.02
N TYR A 81 9.66 -16.13 -4.85
CA TYR A 81 9.13 -14.90 -4.25
C TYR A 81 10.16 -13.76 -4.32
N ARG A 82 9.67 -12.53 -4.42
CA ARG A 82 10.48 -11.30 -4.28
C ARG A 82 10.38 -10.78 -2.85
N GLN A 83 11.46 -10.17 -2.37
CA GLN A 83 11.47 -9.47 -1.09
C GLN A 83 10.91 -8.07 -1.28
N ILE A 84 10.11 -7.60 -0.31
CA ILE A 84 9.53 -6.25 -0.34
C ILE A 84 10.59 -5.15 -0.17
N SER A 85 11.74 -5.48 0.44
CA SER A 85 12.87 -4.57 0.64
C SER A 85 13.34 -3.92 -0.65
N ASP A 86 13.30 -4.70 -1.74
CA ASP A 86 13.88 -4.35 -3.03
C ASP A 86 12.84 -3.71 -3.97
N GLU A 87 11.59 -3.62 -3.53
CA GLU A 87 10.52 -3.03 -4.31
C GLU A 87 10.47 -1.51 -4.07
N LEU A 88 10.21 -0.79 -5.16
CA LEU A 88 10.10 0.65 -5.20
C LEU A 88 8.66 1.08 -4.92
N PHE A 89 8.49 2.07 -4.05
CA PHE A 89 7.20 2.66 -3.73
C PHE A 89 7.32 4.16 -3.46
N SER A 90 6.22 4.88 -3.64
CA SER A 90 6.08 6.25 -3.13
C SER A 90 5.50 6.21 -1.71
N PHE A 91 5.86 7.19 -0.89
CA PHE A 91 5.41 7.28 0.50
C PHE A 91 4.95 8.70 0.82
N LEU A 92 3.89 8.80 1.63
CA LEU A 92 3.55 10.00 2.38
C LEU A 92 4.18 9.88 3.76
N ILE A 93 4.98 10.87 4.13
CA ILE A 93 5.60 11.03 5.43
C ILE A 93 4.98 12.26 6.07
N ILE A 94 4.39 12.11 7.26
CA ILE A 94 3.82 13.21 8.04
C ILE A 94 4.65 13.33 9.31
N VAL A 95 5.16 14.52 9.58
CA VAL A 95 5.96 14.81 10.78
C VAL A 95 5.24 15.88 11.59
N ASN A 96 5.20 15.70 12.90
CA ASN A 96 4.66 16.66 13.86
C ASN A 96 5.73 16.95 14.93
N SER A 97 6.03 18.24 15.12
CA SER A 97 7.06 18.70 16.04
C SER A 97 6.77 20.11 16.53
N SER A 98 7.20 20.45 17.75
CA SER A 98 7.17 21.82 18.27
C SER A 98 8.33 22.68 17.75
N SER A 99 9.27 22.12 16.99
CA SER A 99 10.39 22.86 16.38
C SER A 99 9.93 23.68 15.17
N GLU A 100 10.25 24.98 15.17
CA GLU A 100 9.98 25.89 14.04
C GLU A 100 10.70 25.49 12.75
N ASN A 101 11.87 24.84 12.87
CA ASN A 101 12.71 24.47 11.73
C ASN A 101 12.44 23.04 11.22
N ILE A 102 11.43 22.34 11.76
CA ILE A 102 11.23 20.93 11.45
C ILE A 102 11.09 20.64 9.95
N ASN A 103 10.51 21.57 9.20
CA ASN A 103 10.37 21.41 7.76
C ASN A 103 11.73 21.40 7.04
N SER A 104 12.63 22.35 7.33
CA SER A 104 13.97 22.37 6.74
C SER A 104 14.81 21.19 7.20
N ASP A 105 14.75 20.86 8.49
CA ASP A 105 15.54 19.76 9.06
C ASP A 105 15.21 18.42 8.39
N VAL A 106 13.92 18.16 8.11
CA VAL A 106 13.48 16.95 7.42
C VAL A 106 13.81 16.99 5.93
N LEU A 107 13.72 18.15 5.27
CA LEU A 107 14.11 18.28 3.86
C LEU A 107 15.60 18.00 3.65
N ASP A 108 16.46 18.52 4.53
CA ASP A 108 17.90 18.30 4.48
C ASP A 108 18.22 16.81 4.70
N MET A 109 17.59 16.18 5.69
CA MET A 109 17.74 14.74 5.93
C MET A 109 17.27 13.89 4.75
N LEU A 110 16.15 14.24 4.11
CA LEU A 110 15.69 13.55 2.89
C LEU A 110 16.72 13.68 1.76
N ALA A 111 17.33 14.85 1.60
CA ALA A 111 18.37 15.08 0.60
C ALA A 111 19.65 14.27 0.89
N GLU A 112 20.07 14.18 2.15
CA GLU A 112 21.20 13.34 2.59
C GLU A 112 20.99 11.85 2.28
N HIS A 113 19.75 11.37 2.42
CA HIS A 113 19.34 10.01 2.05
C HIS A 113 19.08 9.82 0.54
N ASN A 114 19.31 10.85 -0.29
CA ASN A 114 18.99 10.86 -1.72
C ASN A 114 17.51 10.55 -2.05
N ILE A 115 16.59 10.90 -1.15
CA ILE A 115 15.16 10.70 -1.33
C ILE A 115 14.57 11.92 -2.05
N SER A 116 14.16 11.71 -3.30
CA SER A 116 13.50 12.75 -4.08
C SER A 116 12.06 12.98 -3.62
N ILE A 117 11.64 14.23 -3.59
CA ILE A 117 10.32 14.66 -3.13
C ILE A 117 9.49 15.07 -4.34
N ARG A 118 8.28 14.50 -4.44
CA ARG A 118 7.28 14.85 -5.44
C ARG A 118 6.51 16.10 -5.03
N ASN A 119 6.11 16.16 -3.76
CA ASN A 119 5.28 17.23 -3.21
C ASN A 119 5.55 17.34 -1.70
N SER A 120 5.48 18.54 -1.14
CA SER A 120 5.64 18.75 0.29
C SER A 120 4.99 20.05 0.74
N GLY A 121 4.69 20.17 2.02
CA GLY A 121 4.16 21.40 2.57
C GLY A 121 3.81 21.32 4.05
N LEU A 122 3.26 22.41 4.56
CA LEU A 122 2.75 22.51 5.92
C LEU A 122 1.26 22.18 5.95
N ILE A 123 0.84 21.31 6.85
CA ILE A 123 -0.57 21.02 7.13
C ILE A 123 -1.13 22.06 8.11
N ASN A 124 -0.34 22.48 9.10
CA ASN A 124 -0.65 23.59 9.98
C ASN A 124 0.60 24.45 10.22
N ASP A 125 0.40 25.76 10.39
CA ASP A 125 1.43 26.79 10.44
C ASP A 125 1.61 27.41 11.83
N GLY A 126 1.27 26.68 12.91
CA GLY A 126 1.64 27.11 14.27
C GLY A 126 0.59 27.87 15.07
N ASN A 127 -0.69 27.88 14.67
CA ASN A 127 -1.77 28.33 15.59
C ASN A 127 -1.96 27.41 16.82
N LYS A 128 -1.29 26.25 16.83
CA LYS A 128 -1.08 25.36 17.97
C LYS A 128 0.44 25.18 18.14
N SER A 129 0.88 24.84 19.35
CA SER A 129 2.29 24.63 19.74
C SER A 129 3.13 23.70 18.85
N ASP A 130 2.51 22.97 17.91
CA ASP A 130 3.16 22.00 17.04
C ASP A 130 2.90 22.31 15.56
N ILE A 131 3.98 22.22 14.78
CA ILE A 131 4.01 22.29 13.32
C ILE A 131 3.91 20.88 12.77
N THR A 132 3.08 20.72 11.74
CA THR A 132 2.87 19.48 11.02
C THR A 132 3.21 19.70 9.57
N CYS A 133 4.23 19.00 9.08
CA CYS A 133 4.64 18.99 7.69
C CYS A 133 4.36 17.62 7.06
N PHE A 134 4.21 17.63 5.74
CA PHE A 134 4.09 16.40 4.95
C PHE A 134 5.07 16.41 3.78
N PHE A 135 5.50 15.21 3.41
CA PHE A 135 6.41 14.94 2.31
C PHE A 135 5.91 13.73 1.53
N GLU A 136 5.62 13.91 0.25
CA GLU A 136 5.34 12.84 -0.70
C GLU A 136 6.62 12.53 -1.46
N THR A 137 7.11 11.30 -1.34
CA THR A 137 8.34 10.89 -2.01
C THR A 137 8.07 10.45 -3.44
N GLU A 138 9.07 10.57 -4.30
CA GLU A 138 9.17 9.73 -5.49
C GLU A 138 9.39 8.26 -5.10
N GLU A 139 9.47 7.38 -6.10
CA GLU A 139 9.69 5.96 -5.87
C GLU A 139 11.06 5.70 -5.20
N ILE A 140 11.02 5.12 -4.00
CA ILE A 140 12.19 4.72 -3.21
C ILE A 140 12.05 3.28 -2.74
N THR A 141 13.17 2.63 -2.45
CA THR A 141 13.16 1.27 -1.92
C THR A 141 12.67 1.25 -0.48
N SER A 142 12.10 0.13 -0.04
CA SER A 142 11.69 0.00 1.37
C SER A 142 12.89 0.02 2.33
N ILE A 143 14.09 -0.36 1.86
CA ILE A 143 15.32 -0.32 2.67
C ILE A 143 15.81 1.12 2.89
N ASN A 144 15.87 1.96 1.85
CA ASN A 144 16.29 3.35 2.03
C ASN A 144 15.29 4.16 2.85
N LEU A 145 13.98 3.88 2.71
CA LEU A 145 13.00 4.47 3.61
C LEU A 145 13.29 4.08 5.07
N GLN A 146 13.57 2.80 5.36
CA GLN A 146 13.85 2.37 6.73
C GLN A 146 15.08 3.05 7.33
N GLU A 147 16.15 3.22 6.55
CA GLU A 147 17.35 3.96 6.96
C GLU A 147 16.99 5.40 7.35
N PHE A 148 16.26 6.12 6.49
CA PHE A 148 15.76 7.46 6.77
C PHE A 148 14.89 7.53 8.03
N LEU A 149 13.95 6.60 8.21
CA LEU A 149 13.06 6.60 9.37
C LEU A 149 13.79 6.28 10.69
N ASN A 150 14.90 5.55 10.64
CA ASN A 150 15.73 5.33 11.82
C ASN A 150 16.42 6.63 12.25
N ASP A 151 16.95 7.40 11.30
CA ASP A 151 17.55 8.71 11.59
C ASP A 151 16.50 9.72 12.06
N LEU A 152 15.32 9.70 11.46
CA LEU A 152 14.19 10.54 11.85
C LEU A 152 13.73 10.22 13.29
N ASN A 153 13.71 8.95 13.69
CA ASN A 153 13.40 8.53 15.07
C ASN A 153 14.41 9.08 16.08
N ASN A 154 15.68 9.25 15.71
CA ASN A 154 16.71 9.78 16.60
C ASN A 154 16.46 11.25 17.00
N LEU A 155 15.69 11.99 16.20
CA LEU A 155 15.27 13.35 16.53
C LEU A 155 14.15 13.44 17.59
N SER A 156 13.66 12.30 18.10
CA SER A 156 12.56 12.23 19.09
C SER A 156 11.28 12.97 18.67
N ILE A 157 11.03 13.03 17.35
CA ILE A 157 9.85 13.64 16.76
C ILE A 157 8.76 12.61 16.47
N ASN A 158 7.50 13.05 16.46
CA ASN A 158 6.39 12.18 16.11
C ASN A 158 6.20 12.18 14.59
N PHE A 159 6.20 11.00 13.97
CA PHE A 159 5.93 10.89 12.54
C PHE A 159 5.06 9.68 12.20
N LYS A 160 4.44 9.75 11.02
CA LYS A 160 3.68 8.66 10.42
C LYS A 160 4.07 8.49 8.97
N THR A 161 4.07 7.26 8.50
CA THR A 161 4.30 6.93 7.10
C THR A 161 3.15 6.13 6.54
N LEU A 162 2.81 6.40 5.28
CA LEU A 162 1.80 5.66 4.55
C LEU A 162 2.25 5.51 3.11
N ARG A 163 2.22 4.28 2.58
CA ARG A 163 2.56 4.03 1.18
C ARG A 163 1.52 4.66 0.26
N ILE A 164 1.94 5.10 -0.91
CA ILE A 164 1.07 5.58 -1.99
C ILE A 164 1.10 4.53 -3.11
N GLU A 165 -0.05 3.97 -3.44
CA GLU A 165 -0.25 3.08 -4.58
C GLU A 165 -0.76 3.88 -5.77
N LYS A 166 -0.31 3.48 -6.97
CA LYS A 166 -0.73 4.04 -8.25
C LYS A 166 -1.78 3.16 -8.92
#